data_AF-A0A2A4T5S9-F1
#
_entry.id   AF-A0A2A4T5S9-F1
#
_cell.length_a   1.000
_cell.length_b   1.000
_cell.length_c   1.000
_cell.angle_alpha   90.00
_cell.angle_beta   90.00
_cell.angle_gamma   90.00
#
_symmetry.space_group_name_H-M   'P 1'
#
loop_
_entity.id
_entity.type
_entity.pdbx_description
1 polymer ?
#
loop_
_entity_poly.entity_id
_entity_poly.type
_entity_poly.pdbx_seq_one_letter_code
_entity_poly.pdbx_strand_id
1 'polypeptide(L)'
;MKSNFHKKEYKKRQIVLSHSISLRGKNFPYSIDESGKVTEHYDPKYYSDFIDPSIDRVIIPIVLINEGWLHPDPISGRFTNWTGKEYSKPDENSLRQNWRTYRHWSTYSDEQIKSCITLCKELCDRFNIPKKSIGHNVILDHVERYKGITCRSNYSQTYTDLSPSFDFHYFQKELKK
;
A
#
# COMPACT_ATOMS: atom_id res chain seq x y z
N MET A 1 -26.93 -2.99 -3.06
CA MET A 1 -25.50 -2.86 -3.40
C MET A 1 -24.98 -4.22 -3.79
N LYS A 2 -24.30 -4.36 -4.94
CA LYS A 2 -23.56 -5.60 -5.23
C LYS A 2 -22.46 -5.75 -4.17
N SER A 3 -22.27 -6.95 -3.65
CA SER A 3 -21.14 -7.26 -2.77
C SER A 3 -19.86 -7.09 -3.58
N ASN A 4 -18.96 -6.20 -3.15
CA ASN A 4 -17.63 -6.03 -3.74
C ASN A 4 -16.66 -7.16 -3.36
N PHE A 5 -17.11 -8.11 -2.53
CA PHE A 5 -16.37 -9.29 -2.10
C PHE A 5 -16.88 -10.54 -2.79
N HIS A 6 -15.95 -11.39 -3.21
CA HIS A 6 -16.21 -12.56 -4.06
C HIS A 6 -15.59 -13.83 -3.44
N LYS A 7 -16.44 -14.77 -3.01
CA LYS A 7 -16.04 -16.09 -2.48
C LYS A 7 -15.71 -17.07 -3.62
N LYS A 8 -14.73 -16.72 -4.46
CA LYS A 8 -14.17 -17.62 -5.47
C LYS A 8 -12.65 -17.58 -5.38
N GLU A 9 -12.05 -18.76 -5.41
CA GLU A 9 -10.62 -18.93 -5.27
C GLU A 9 -9.91 -18.92 -6.63
N TYR A 10 -8.74 -18.30 -6.65
CA TYR A 10 -7.84 -18.28 -7.80
C TYR A 10 -6.41 -18.40 -7.28
N LYS A 11 -5.53 -18.98 -8.11
CA LYS A 11 -4.10 -19.00 -7.81
C LYS A 11 -3.56 -17.58 -7.72
N LYS A 12 -3.12 -17.18 -6.53
CA LYS A 12 -2.53 -15.88 -6.27
C LYS A 12 -1.12 -15.83 -6.85
N ARG A 13 -0.75 -14.67 -7.40
CA ARG A 13 0.54 -14.45 -8.07
C ARG A 13 1.20 -13.14 -7.69
N GLN A 14 0.45 -12.19 -7.11
CA GLN A 14 1.03 -10.94 -6.63
C GLN A 14 0.50 -10.52 -5.26
N ILE A 15 1.34 -9.84 -4.50
CA ILE A 15 0.94 -9.01 -3.37
C ILE A 15 1.01 -7.56 -3.84
N VAL A 16 -0.06 -6.79 -3.63
CA VAL A 16 -0.08 -5.37 -4.00
C VAL A 16 -0.15 -4.52 -2.75
N LEU A 17 0.89 -3.72 -2.52
CA LEU A 17 0.95 -2.76 -1.43
C LEU A 17 0.26 -1.45 -1.81
N SER A 18 -0.53 -0.90 -0.89
CA SER A 18 -1.20 0.39 -1.03
C SER A 18 -1.19 1.11 0.31
N HIS A 19 -1.59 2.38 0.32
CA HIS A 19 -1.96 3.07 1.55
C HIS A 19 -3.41 3.57 1.52
N SER A 20 -3.95 3.90 2.69
CA SER A 20 -5.21 4.64 2.78
C SER A 20 -5.32 5.31 4.13
N ILE A 21 -5.88 6.51 4.15
CA ILE A 21 -6.24 7.19 5.40
C ILE A 21 -7.34 6.47 6.17
N SER A 22 -8.22 5.76 5.45
CA SER A 22 -9.42 5.17 6.02
C SER A 22 -9.66 3.76 5.52
N LEU A 23 -10.20 2.95 6.43
CA LEU A 23 -10.70 1.61 6.12
C LEU A 23 -12.22 1.61 5.88
N ARG A 24 -12.85 2.76 5.58
CA ARG A 24 -14.29 2.79 5.24
C ARG A 24 -14.51 2.14 3.87
N GLY A 25 -15.46 1.20 3.77
CA GLY A 25 -15.80 0.51 2.52
C GLY A 25 -14.81 -0.61 2.11
N LYS A 26 -14.22 -1.33 3.07
CA LYS A 26 -13.09 -2.27 2.86
C LYS A 26 -13.35 -3.30 1.75
N ASN A 27 -12.42 -3.32 0.79
CA ASN A 27 -12.25 -4.33 -0.26
C ASN A 27 -10.78 -4.79 -0.27
N PHE A 28 -10.26 -5.27 0.86
CA PHE A 28 -8.90 -5.82 0.94
C PHE A 28 -8.76 -6.77 2.13
N PRO A 29 -7.94 -7.83 2.02
CA PRO A 29 -7.81 -8.84 3.04
C PRO A 29 -7.01 -8.34 4.25
N TYR A 30 -6.03 -7.45 4.07
CA TYR A 30 -5.16 -7.00 5.16
C TYR A 30 -5.05 -5.48 5.25
N SER A 31 -4.98 -5.00 6.49
CA SER A 31 -4.48 -3.66 6.79
C SER A 31 -3.42 -3.67 7.89
N ILE A 32 -2.52 -2.69 7.87
CA ILE A 32 -1.48 -2.49 8.88
C ILE A 32 -1.55 -1.06 9.39
N ASP A 33 -1.79 -0.86 10.68
CA ASP A 33 -1.82 0.49 11.26
C ASP A 33 -0.43 1.07 11.56
N GLU A 34 -0.36 2.33 12.01
CA GLU A 34 0.89 3.04 12.35
C GLU A 34 1.66 2.35 13.48
N SER A 35 1.02 1.52 14.32
CA SER A 35 1.69 0.74 15.36
C SER A 35 2.26 -0.60 14.85
N GLY A 36 2.05 -0.90 13.57
CA GLY A 36 2.42 -2.18 12.96
C GLY A 36 1.43 -3.31 13.23
N LYS A 37 0.24 -3.04 13.80
CA LYS A 37 -0.77 -4.06 14.03
C LYS A 37 -1.38 -4.50 12.71
N VAL A 38 -1.21 -5.79 12.39
CA VAL A 38 -1.82 -6.43 11.23
C VAL A 38 -3.26 -6.84 11.57
N THR A 39 -4.21 -6.51 10.70
CA THR A 39 -5.60 -6.98 10.79
C THR A 39 -5.99 -7.68 9.50
N GLU A 40 -6.43 -8.94 9.61
CA GLU A 40 -7.08 -9.69 8.53
C GLU A 40 -8.59 -9.41 8.54
N HIS A 41 -9.13 -8.92 7.43
CA HIS A 41 -10.57 -8.64 7.26
C HIS A 41 -11.30 -9.82 6.61
N TYR A 42 -10.61 -10.61 5.79
CA TYR A 42 -11.10 -11.86 5.20
C TYR A 42 -9.95 -12.72 4.66
N ASP A 43 -10.21 -14.02 4.45
CA ASP A 43 -9.22 -14.97 3.95
C ASP A 43 -8.67 -14.56 2.56
N PRO A 44 -7.36 -14.29 2.42
CA PRO A 44 -6.75 -13.78 1.20
C PRO A 44 -6.81 -14.72 -0.01
N LYS A 45 -7.27 -15.97 0.13
CA LYS A 45 -7.57 -16.83 -1.03
C LYS A 45 -8.74 -16.31 -1.87
N TYR A 46 -9.64 -15.52 -1.26
CA TYR A 46 -10.73 -14.81 -1.93
C TYR A 46 -10.27 -13.46 -2.49
N TYR A 47 -11.16 -12.71 -3.13
CA TYR A 47 -10.84 -11.40 -3.68
C TYR A 47 -11.99 -10.41 -3.55
N SER A 48 -11.67 -9.15 -3.74
CA SER A 48 -12.63 -8.05 -3.81
C SER A 48 -12.18 -7.03 -4.86
N ASP A 49 -13.09 -6.13 -5.23
CA ASP A 49 -12.82 -5.12 -6.25
C ASP A 49 -11.84 -4.07 -5.71
N PHE A 50 -10.61 -4.02 -6.24
CA PHE A 50 -9.49 -3.24 -5.69
C PHE A 50 -8.76 -2.38 -6.73
N ILE A 51 -8.31 -2.97 -7.85
CA ILE A 51 -7.67 -2.27 -8.97
C ILE A 51 -8.55 -2.40 -10.21
N ASP A 52 -8.76 -3.64 -10.66
CA ASP A 52 -9.51 -3.98 -11.86
C ASP A 52 -9.96 -5.45 -11.78
N PRO A 53 -11.20 -5.81 -12.22
CA PRO A 53 -11.72 -7.16 -12.10
C PRO A 53 -10.87 -8.27 -12.73
N SER A 54 -10.07 -7.97 -13.75
CA SER A 54 -9.16 -8.94 -14.40
C SER A 54 -7.90 -9.20 -13.57
N ILE A 55 -7.50 -8.24 -12.74
CA ILE A 55 -6.32 -8.27 -11.88
C ILE A 55 -6.68 -8.76 -10.48
N ASP A 56 -7.81 -8.31 -9.93
CA ASP A 56 -8.17 -8.49 -8.52
C ASP A 56 -8.24 -9.96 -8.07
N ARG A 57 -8.63 -10.85 -8.99
CA ARG A 57 -8.73 -12.30 -8.75
C ARG A 57 -7.41 -12.91 -8.28
N VAL A 58 -6.30 -12.40 -8.80
CA VAL A 58 -4.98 -13.04 -8.69
C VAL A 58 -4.01 -12.32 -7.73
N ILE A 59 -4.47 -11.23 -7.12
CA ILE A 59 -3.67 -10.44 -6.19
C ILE A 59 -4.12 -10.62 -4.75
N ILE A 60 -3.25 -10.23 -3.83
CA ILE A 60 -3.53 -10.07 -2.40
C ILE A 60 -3.18 -8.62 -2.02
N PRO A 61 -4.16 -7.73 -1.88
CA PRO A 61 -3.92 -6.37 -1.42
C PRO A 61 -3.51 -6.30 0.05
N ILE A 62 -2.53 -5.45 0.37
CA ILE A 62 -2.18 -5.07 1.75
C ILE A 62 -2.22 -3.54 1.83
N VAL A 63 -3.03 -3.02 2.75
CA VAL A 63 -3.22 -1.56 2.91
C VAL A 63 -2.56 -1.05 4.18
N LEU A 64 -1.55 -0.20 4.03
CA LEU A 64 -0.92 0.50 5.15
C LEU A 64 -1.77 1.74 5.49
N ILE A 65 -2.18 1.89 6.75
CA ILE A 65 -2.91 3.09 7.18
C ILE A 65 -1.94 4.26 7.19
N ASN A 66 -2.15 5.22 6.30
CA ASN A 66 -1.25 6.36 6.10
C ASN A 66 -2.01 7.52 5.45
N GLU A 67 -1.64 8.76 5.79
CA GLU A 67 -2.30 9.97 5.28
C GLU A 67 -1.98 10.23 3.80
N GLY A 68 -0.83 9.75 3.33
CA GLY A 68 -0.37 9.92 1.96
C GLY A 68 0.23 11.31 1.73
N TRP A 69 -0.18 11.99 0.66
CA TRP A 69 0.30 13.34 0.40
C TRP A 69 -0.36 14.35 1.36
N LEU A 70 0.37 15.42 1.65
CA LEU A 70 -0.04 16.47 2.56
C LEU A 70 -0.02 17.84 1.84
N HIS A 71 -0.99 18.69 2.16
CA HIS A 71 -1.07 20.08 1.73
C HIS A 71 -0.56 21.00 2.83
N PRO A 72 0.59 21.68 2.65
CA PRO A 72 1.03 22.71 3.58
C PRO A 72 0.12 23.94 3.47
N ASP A 73 -0.31 24.46 4.61
CA ASP A 73 -0.89 25.78 4.74
C ASP A 73 0.26 26.81 4.78
N PRO A 74 0.32 27.73 3.81
CA PRO A 74 1.43 28.69 3.71
C PRO A 74 1.43 29.76 4.81
N ILE A 75 0.32 29.95 5.52
CA ILE A 75 0.15 30.97 6.56
C ILE A 75 0.41 30.36 7.93
N SER A 76 -0.21 29.21 8.22
CA SER A 76 -0.12 28.59 9.55
C SER A 76 1.06 27.64 9.72
N GLY A 77 1.70 27.22 8.60
CA GLY A 77 2.74 26.19 8.60
C GLY A 77 2.22 24.78 8.91
N ARG A 78 0.91 24.64 9.13
CA ARG A 78 0.25 23.36 9.40
C ARG A 78 0.05 22.59 8.11
N PHE A 79 -0.20 21.30 8.23
CA PHE A 79 -0.50 20.45 7.09
C PHE A 79 -1.94 19.97 7.18
N THR A 80 -2.56 19.78 6.02
CA THR A 80 -3.84 19.08 5.89
C THR A 80 -3.65 17.86 5.00
N ASN A 81 -4.41 16.81 5.26
CA ASN A 81 -4.48 15.67 4.35
C ASN A 81 -5.45 15.96 3.20
N TRP A 82 -5.61 14.99 2.30
CA TRP A 82 -6.50 15.12 1.15
C TRP A 82 -8.00 15.24 1.50
N THR A 83 -8.40 14.86 2.72
CA THR A 83 -9.77 15.02 3.21
C THR A 83 -10.01 16.38 3.87
N GLY A 84 -9.00 17.24 3.95
CA GLY A 84 -9.07 18.56 4.57
C GLY A 84 -8.93 18.54 6.09
N LYS A 85 -8.59 17.40 6.70
CA LYS A 85 -8.32 17.30 8.14
C LYS A 85 -6.89 17.72 8.44
N GLU A 86 -6.71 18.46 9.53
CA GLU A 86 -5.40 18.86 10.02
C GLU A 86 -4.52 17.64 10.37
N TYR A 87 -3.27 17.70 9.92
CA TYR A 87 -2.22 16.74 10.19
C TYR A 87 -1.30 17.29 11.28
N SER A 88 -1.35 16.66 12.46
CA SER A 88 -0.75 17.21 13.68
C SER A 88 0.74 16.93 13.87
N LYS A 89 1.41 16.21 12.95
CA LYS A 89 2.82 15.76 13.11
C LYS A 89 3.75 16.13 11.94
N PRO A 90 3.70 17.34 11.38
CA PRO A 90 4.36 17.64 10.11
C PRO A 90 5.88 17.58 10.12
N ASP A 91 6.55 18.06 11.16
CA ASP A 91 8.02 18.21 11.14
C ASP A 91 8.78 16.92 11.47
N GLU A 92 8.17 16.02 12.25
CA GLU A 92 8.81 14.76 12.67
C GLU A 92 8.47 13.57 11.75
N ASN A 93 7.32 13.62 11.09
CA ASN A 93 6.76 12.48 10.34
C ASN A 93 6.33 12.86 8.92
N SER A 94 7.01 13.83 8.30
CA SER A 94 6.81 14.10 6.88
C SER A 94 8.11 14.12 6.08
N LEU A 95 8.00 13.70 4.82
CA LEU A 95 9.04 13.79 3.82
C LEU A 95 8.67 14.85 2.80
N ARG A 96 9.59 15.80 2.56
CA ARG A 96 9.50 16.75 1.45
C ARG A 96 10.21 16.20 0.23
N GLN A 97 9.45 15.69 -0.73
CA GLN A 97 9.95 15.18 -2.01
C GLN A 97 8.94 15.40 -3.12
N ASN A 98 9.37 16.02 -4.22
CA ASN A 98 8.56 16.14 -5.43
C ASN A 98 8.33 14.76 -6.04
N TRP A 99 7.07 14.35 -6.15
CA TRP A 99 6.70 13.17 -6.91
C TRP A 99 5.27 13.32 -7.41
N ARG A 100 5.09 13.08 -8.71
CA ARG A 100 3.86 13.45 -9.43
C ARG A 100 3.56 14.93 -9.20
N THR A 101 2.33 15.29 -8.84
CA THR A 101 1.90 16.67 -8.58
C THR A 101 2.03 17.09 -7.12
N TYR A 102 2.59 16.24 -6.24
CA TYR A 102 2.65 16.47 -4.79
C TYR A 102 4.08 16.60 -4.28
N ARG A 103 4.25 17.22 -3.10
CA ARG A 103 5.56 17.58 -2.54
C ARG A 103 5.80 17.12 -1.11
N HIS A 104 4.76 16.88 -0.33
CA HIS A 104 4.86 16.51 1.08
C HIS A 104 4.10 15.23 1.32
N TRP A 105 4.67 14.34 2.12
CA TRP A 105 4.18 12.98 2.33
C TRP A 105 4.29 12.61 3.80
N SER A 106 3.26 12.00 4.38
CA SER A 106 3.42 11.37 5.70
C SER A 106 4.37 10.18 5.62
N THR A 107 5.21 10.00 6.64
CA THR A 107 6.11 8.85 6.77
C THR A 107 5.35 7.60 7.21
N TYR A 108 6.01 6.45 7.08
CA TYR A 108 5.55 5.17 7.61
C TYR A 108 6.43 4.85 8.82
N SER A 109 5.85 4.31 9.89
CA SER A 109 6.65 3.90 11.06
C SER A 109 7.49 2.66 10.76
N ASP A 110 8.57 2.50 11.52
CA ASP A 110 9.42 1.32 11.45
C ASP A 110 8.65 0.04 11.73
N GLU A 111 7.75 0.06 12.72
CA GLU A 111 6.88 -1.05 13.10
C GLU A 111 5.95 -1.43 11.96
N GLN A 112 5.36 -0.44 11.28
CA GLN A 112 4.48 -0.65 10.13
C GLN A 112 5.23 -1.30 8.96
N ILE A 113 6.45 -0.84 8.65
CA ILE A 113 7.28 -1.42 7.59
C ILE A 113 7.73 -2.84 7.96
N LYS A 114 8.19 -3.08 9.19
CA LYS A 114 8.59 -4.41 9.69
C LYS A 114 7.44 -5.41 9.61
N SER A 115 6.26 -5.03 10.09
CA SER A 115 5.06 -5.88 9.98
C SER A 115 4.66 -6.14 8.53
N CYS A 116 4.79 -5.15 7.64
CA CYS A 116 4.54 -5.33 6.22
C CYS A 116 5.49 -6.36 5.60
N ILE A 117 6.79 -6.32 5.94
CA ILE A 117 7.79 -7.29 5.47
C ILE A 117 7.44 -8.69 5.95
N THR A 118 7.16 -8.87 7.24
CA THR A 118 6.80 -10.16 7.83
C THR A 118 5.57 -10.75 7.15
N LEU A 119 4.49 -9.97 7.04
CA LEU A 119 3.26 -10.40 6.38
C LEU A 119 3.49 -10.78 4.91
N CYS A 120 4.31 -10.00 4.19
CA CYS A 120 4.66 -10.32 2.80
C CYS A 120 5.38 -11.65 2.68
N LYS A 121 6.33 -11.97 3.58
CA LYS A 121 7.04 -13.25 3.57
C LYS A 121 6.08 -14.42 3.81
N GLU A 122 5.23 -14.31 4.83
CA GLU A 122 4.23 -15.31 5.18
C GLU A 122 3.27 -15.59 4.00
N LEU A 123 2.74 -14.54 3.37
CA LEU A 123 1.84 -14.68 2.23
C LEU A 123 2.56 -15.21 0.99
N CYS A 124 3.83 -14.84 0.79
CA CYS A 124 4.64 -15.41 -0.28
C CYS A 124 4.79 -16.92 -0.13
N ASP A 125 5.08 -17.39 1.09
CA ASP A 125 5.20 -18.82 1.38
C ASP A 125 3.84 -19.54 1.26
N ARG A 126 2.80 -18.98 1.89
CA ARG A 126 1.45 -19.56 1.91
C ARG A 126 0.86 -19.73 0.50
N PHE A 127 1.09 -18.76 -0.39
CA PHE A 127 0.50 -18.76 -1.74
C PHE A 127 1.49 -19.09 -2.86
N ASN A 128 2.74 -19.45 -2.51
CA ASN A 128 3.82 -19.70 -3.46
C ASN A 128 4.02 -18.51 -4.44
N ILE A 129 3.99 -17.29 -3.90
CA ILE A 129 4.29 -16.06 -4.63
C ILE A 129 5.80 -15.80 -4.49
N PRO A 130 6.52 -15.46 -5.58
CA PRO A 130 7.94 -15.15 -5.49
C PRO A 130 8.24 -14.01 -4.50
N LYS A 131 9.18 -14.21 -3.56
CA LYS A 131 9.67 -13.20 -2.61
C LYS A 131 10.58 -12.15 -3.28
N LYS A 132 10.05 -11.49 -4.32
CA LYS A 132 10.73 -10.42 -5.05
C LYS A 132 9.81 -9.23 -5.23
N SER A 133 10.31 -8.05 -4.92
CA SER A 133 9.58 -6.79 -5.05
C SER A 133 10.14 -5.95 -6.19
N ILE A 134 9.26 -5.27 -6.93
CA ILE A 134 9.65 -4.22 -7.89
C ILE A 134 10.49 -3.14 -7.21
N GLY A 135 10.18 -2.79 -5.96
CA GLY A 135 11.01 -1.92 -5.14
C GLY A 135 11.02 -0.45 -5.52
N HIS A 136 10.02 0.01 -6.25
CA HIS A 136 9.82 1.43 -6.51
C HIS A 136 8.36 1.68 -6.87
N ASN A 137 7.93 2.94 -6.83
CA ASN A 137 6.57 3.39 -7.15
C ASN A 137 6.42 3.99 -8.55
N VAL A 138 7.43 3.86 -9.42
CA VAL A 138 7.32 4.22 -10.85
C VAL A 138 6.31 3.31 -11.57
N ILE A 139 5.51 3.89 -12.47
CA ILE A 139 4.57 3.15 -13.32
C ILE A 139 5.32 2.16 -14.21
N LEU A 140 4.74 0.98 -14.43
CA LEU A 140 5.32 -0.06 -15.26
C LEU A 140 4.28 -0.66 -16.19
N ASP A 141 4.61 -0.73 -17.47
CA ASP A 141 3.80 -1.42 -18.46
C ASP A 141 3.70 -2.91 -18.11
N HIS A 142 2.50 -3.46 -18.28
CA HIS A 142 2.21 -4.87 -18.06
C HIS A 142 2.50 -5.39 -16.63
N VAL A 143 2.45 -4.52 -15.61
CA VAL A 143 2.67 -4.92 -14.21
C VAL A 143 1.69 -6.02 -13.73
N GLU A 144 0.51 -6.14 -14.34
CA GLU A 144 -0.45 -7.23 -14.08
C GLU A 144 0.11 -8.63 -14.40
N ARG A 145 1.21 -8.71 -15.17
CA ARG A 145 1.91 -9.96 -15.52
C ARG A 145 3.05 -10.28 -14.56
N TYR A 146 3.49 -9.31 -13.74
CA TYR A 146 4.55 -9.54 -12.75
C TYR A 146 4.14 -10.63 -11.75
N LYS A 147 5.12 -11.31 -11.15
CA LYS A 147 4.90 -12.31 -10.10
C LYS A 147 5.77 -11.93 -8.91
N GLY A 148 5.16 -11.59 -7.79
CA GLY A 148 5.86 -11.10 -6.60
C GLY A 148 5.13 -9.94 -5.95
N ILE A 149 5.87 -8.97 -5.43
CA ILE A 149 5.33 -7.82 -4.70
C ILE A 149 5.43 -6.55 -5.55
N THR A 150 4.32 -5.82 -5.64
CA THR A 150 4.20 -4.55 -6.35
C THR A 150 3.54 -3.52 -5.43
N CYS A 151 3.49 -2.26 -5.85
CA CYS A 151 2.63 -1.25 -5.23
C CYS A 151 1.60 -0.73 -6.22
N ARG A 152 0.50 -0.18 -5.71
CA ARG A 152 -0.64 0.26 -6.53
C ARG A 152 -0.24 1.31 -7.59
N SER A 153 0.73 2.16 -7.28
CA SER A 153 1.32 3.15 -8.20
C SER A 153 1.97 2.55 -9.43
N ASN A 154 2.42 1.30 -9.37
CA ASN A 154 2.99 0.65 -10.55
C ASN A 154 1.94 0.46 -11.66
N TYR A 155 0.65 0.45 -11.33
CA TYR A 155 -0.46 0.20 -12.27
C TYR A 155 -0.98 1.47 -12.96
N SER A 156 -0.83 2.65 -12.34
CA SER A 156 -1.40 3.89 -12.88
C SER A 156 -0.74 5.15 -12.32
N GLN A 157 -0.68 6.18 -13.16
CA GLN A 157 -0.26 7.54 -12.78
C GLN A 157 -1.30 8.28 -11.91
N THR A 158 -2.47 7.69 -11.66
CA THR A 158 -3.49 8.26 -10.76
C THR A 158 -3.29 7.86 -9.29
N TYR A 159 -2.65 6.74 -9.00
CA TYR A 159 -2.49 6.22 -7.63
C TYR A 159 -1.23 6.70 -6.95
N THR A 160 -1.25 7.28 -5.76
CA THR A 160 -0.04 7.77 -5.08
C THR A 160 0.57 6.77 -4.08
N ASP A 161 0.19 5.50 -4.16
CA ASP A 161 0.58 4.46 -3.21
C ASP A 161 1.68 3.51 -3.73
N LEU A 162 2.71 3.15 -2.99
CA LEU A 162 3.16 3.79 -1.76
C LEU A 162 3.87 5.09 -2.12
N SER A 163 3.79 6.07 -1.23
CA SER A 163 4.43 7.37 -1.43
C SER A 163 5.96 7.25 -1.41
N PRO A 164 6.69 8.29 -1.83
CA PRO A 164 8.15 8.32 -1.77
C PRO A 164 8.71 8.20 -0.36
N SER A 165 7.89 8.44 0.67
CA SER A 165 8.23 8.26 2.07
C SER A 165 8.32 6.81 2.52
N PHE A 166 7.90 5.85 1.68
CA PHE A 166 8.12 4.43 1.96
C PHE A 166 9.56 4.04 1.63
N ASP A 167 10.27 3.44 2.60
CA ASP A 167 11.64 2.97 2.39
C ASP A 167 11.67 1.66 1.59
N PHE A 168 11.59 1.81 0.26
CA PHE A 168 11.67 0.69 -0.66
C PHE A 168 13.02 -0.05 -0.58
N HIS A 169 14.11 0.66 -0.27
CA HIS A 169 15.44 0.06 -0.18
C HIS A 169 15.51 -0.90 1.01
N TYR A 170 15.12 -0.43 2.20
CA TYR A 170 15.03 -1.25 3.40
C TYR A 170 14.06 -2.41 3.18
N PHE A 171 12.86 -2.16 2.63
CA PHE A 171 11.89 -3.21 2.33
C PHE A 171 12.48 -4.33 1.46
N GLN A 172 13.15 -3.99 0.34
CA GLN A 172 13.75 -4.98 -0.55
C GLN A 172 14.90 -5.75 0.10
N LYS A 173 15.73 -5.06 0.89
CA LYS A 173 16.86 -5.66 1.59
C LYS A 173 16.37 -6.71 2.59
N GLU A 174 15.39 -6.35 3.41
CA GLU A 174 14.86 -7.24 4.44
C GLU A 174 13.99 -8.36 3.88
N LEU A 175 13.29 -8.15 2.76
CA LEU A 175 12.50 -9.19 2.09
C LEU A 175 13.37 -10.38 1.63
N LYS A 176 14.64 -10.13 1.27
CA LYS A 176 15.59 -11.14 0.78
C LYS A 176 16.27 -11.95 1.88
N LYS A 177 16.20 -11.50 3.14
CA LYS A 177 16.72 -12.24 4.30
C LYS A 177 15.77 -13.36 4.68
#